data_AF-A0A2V9SX36-F1
#
_entry.id   AF-A0A2V9SX36-F1
#
_cell.length_a   1.000
_cell.length_b   1.000
_cell.length_c   1.000
_cell.angle_alpha   90.00
_cell.angle_beta   90.00
_cell.angle_gamma   90.00
#
_symmetry.space_group_name_H-M   'P 1'
#
loop_
_entity.id
_entity.type
_entity.pdbx_description
1 polymer ?
#
loop_
_entity_poly.entity_id
_entity_poly.type
_entity_poly.pdbx_seq_one_letter_code
_entity_poly.pdbx_strand_id
1 'polypeptide(L)'
;YWRQQVGYGVSESILERKTPSKFNRWGHTLWAGRIYAPYPFFQMMTRPLIYHGVWGSAPFQPMYNSGTKNLFGILPRAMEWHAILILLAFLSIFFPWVFAMFAAGFGYTIGYCVSCGLDAKIDKCVASDGPQTLWRRMRWRALIAYLHFLEPIARDWGRLKGGLTSWRPVFSGLWAERRASEWWQRIHPFRRSVRWTIPGTMALEKGAFLDRLLRKLTRPGCAVSCNTLFDDWDLKLRRGALGTAWLRMVVEHHGGPKRLARLSVGIAPSRPVYWVYGTVAALALVMEQFGGIMPAAAMAMVFAVLWMAAITEANRLEDSIMVAVADVARELEAERSLASAASPVGQDIGEARAREKASLVT
;
A
#
# COMPACT_ATOMS: atom_id res chain seq x y z
N TYR A 1 -8.36 28.06 10.27
CA TYR A 1 -8.10 27.23 9.07
C TYR A 1 -6.85 26.37 9.18
N TRP A 2 -5.63 26.94 9.25
CA TRP A 2 -4.38 26.15 9.27
C TRP A 2 -4.36 25.02 10.33
N ARG A 3 -4.58 25.36 11.61
CA ARG A 3 -4.63 24.37 12.70
C ARG A 3 -5.66 23.27 12.48
N GLN A 4 -6.78 23.59 11.83
CA GLN A 4 -7.84 22.64 11.50
C GLN A 4 -7.39 21.66 10.41
N GLN A 5 -6.74 22.14 9.35
CA GLN A 5 -6.16 21.28 8.31
C GLN A 5 -5.04 20.38 8.85
N VAL A 6 -4.18 20.90 9.73
CA VAL A 6 -3.20 20.09 10.47
C VAL A 6 -3.91 19.00 11.29
N GLY A 7 -4.99 19.35 12.00
CA GLY A 7 -5.81 18.39 12.74
C GLY A 7 -6.35 17.27 11.85
N TYR A 8 -6.88 17.60 10.68
CA TYR A 8 -7.36 16.61 9.71
C TYR A 8 -6.26 15.68 9.21
N GLY A 9 -5.07 16.21 8.92
CA GLY A 9 -3.92 15.38 8.53
C GLY A 9 -3.48 14.41 9.63
N VAL A 10 -3.51 14.84 10.89
CA VAL A 10 -3.25 13.94 12.04
C VAL A 10 -4.33 12.86 12.13
N SER A 11 -5.61 13.22 11.97
CA SER A 11 -6.70 12.25 11.96
C SER A 11 -6.56 11.22 10.83
N GLU A 12 -6.14 11.62 9.63
CA GLU A 12 -5.86 10.69 8.53
C GLU A 12 -4.78 9.67 8.88
N SER A 13 -3.73 10.09 9.59
CA SER A 13 -2.68 9.16 10.06
C SER A 13 -3.22 8.09 11.02
N ILE A 14 -4.16 8.46 11.89
CA ILE A 14 -4.81 7.55 12.84
C ILE A 14 -5.76 6.61 12.09
N LEU A 15 -6.52 7.16 11.13
CA LEU A 15 -7.45 6.39 10.31
C LEU A 15 -6.72 5.37 9.43
N GLU A 16 -5.57 5.73 8.89
CA GLU A 16 -4.72 4.82 8.12
C GLU A 16 -4.22 3.67 8.98
N ARG A 17 -3.79 3.90 10.22
CA ARG A 17 -3.43 2.81 11.13
C ARG A 17 -4.58 1.84 11.41
N LYS A 18 -5.82 2.34 11.51
CA LYS A 18 -7.01 1.50 11.74
C LYS A 18 -7.47 0.77 10.48
N THR A 19 -7.38 1.41 9.33
CA THR A 19 -7.94 0.92 8.05
C THR A 19 -6.95 1.08 6.90
N PRO A 20 -5.77 0.44 6.98
CA PRO A 20 -4.67 0.74 6.07
C PRO A 20 -4.97 0.29 4.63
N SER A 21 -5.92 -0.63 4.45
CA SER A 21 -6.45 -1.08 3.15
C SER A 21 -7.22 0.01 2.37
N LYS A 22 -7.73 1.05 3.06
CA LYS A 22 -8.46 2.16 2.42
C LYS A 22 -7.55 3.27 1.90
N PHE A 23 -6.25 3.18 2.17
CA PHE A 23 -5.26 4.16 1.72
C PHE A 23 -4.43 3.60 0.55
N ASN A 24 -3.92 4.49 -0.30
CA ASN A 24 -2.96 4.13 -1.35
C ASN A 24 -1.52 4.11 -0.81
N ARG A 25 -0.57 3.74 -1.67
CA ARG A 25 0.88 3.70 -1.38
C ARG A 25 1.49 5.01 -0.89
N TRP A 26 0.84 6.11 -1.24
CA TRP A 26 1.22 7.48 -0.93
C TRP A 26 0.43 8.02 0.28
N GLY A 27 -0.28 7.15 1.01
CA GLY A 27 -1.06 7.53 2.19
C GLY A 27 -2.29 8.40 1.88
N HIS A 28 -2.78 8.45 0.64
CA HIS A 28 -4.03 9.14 0.30
C HIS A 28 -5.21 8.16 0.37
N THR A 29 -6.36 8.64 0.84
CA THR A 29 -7.58 7.85 0.88
C THR A 29 -8.05 7.49 -0.52
N LEU A 30 -8.28 6.21 -0.75
CA LEU A 30 -8.94 5.70 -1.96
C LEU A 30 -10.40 5.49 -1.63
N TRP A 31 -11.22 6.49 -1.93
CA TRP A 31 -12.66 6.28 -1.94
C TRP A 31 -13.08 5.88 -3.35
N ALA A 32 -13.38 4.59 -3.52
CA ALA A 32 -13.81 4.00 -4.78
C ALA A 32 -15.34 3.94 -4.91
N GLY A 33 -16.07 4.36 -3.87
CA GLY A 33 -17.53 4.35 -3.86
C GLY A 33 -18.11 5.52 -4.65
N ARG A 34 -19.35 5.36 -5.10
CA ARG A 34 -20.23 6.45 -5.49
C ARG A 34 -21.35 6.49 -4.46
N ILE A 35 -21.63 7.67 -3.91
CA ILE A 35 -22.80 7.91 -3.05
C ILE A 35 -23.72 8.80 -3.89
N TYR A 36 -24.92 8.29 -4.20
CA TYR A 36 -25.95 9.01 -4.95
C TYR A 36 -25.51 9.60 -6.30
N ALA A 37 -24.61 8.93 -7.03
CA ALA A 37 -24.20 9.36 -8.37
C ALA A 37 -24.79 8.43 -9.44
N PRO A 38 -25.19 8.96 -10.62
CA PRO A 38 -25.72 8.14 -11.70
C PRO A 38 -24.67 7.10 -12.15
N TYR A 39 -25.17 5.93 -12.55
CA TYR A 39 -24.33 4.89 -13.15
C TYR A 39 -23.72 5.42 -14.46
N PRO A 40 -22.45 5.09 -14.76
CA PRO A 40 -21.90 5.44 -16.07
C PRO A 40 -22.71 4.71 -17.14
N PHE A 41 -23.05 5.42 -18.22
CA PHE A 41 -24.04 4.98 -19.21
C PHE A 41 -23.79 3.56 -19.73
N PHE A 42 -22.55 3.19 -20.10
CA PHE A 42 -22.14 1.81 -20.37
C PHE A 42 -20.60 1.70 -20.28
N GLN A 43 -20.08 0.52 -19.94
CA GLN A 43 -18.66 0.18 -20.12
C GLN A 43 -18.54 -1.08 -20.98
N MET A 44 -18.40 -0.89 -22.29
CA MET A 44 -18.26 -1.98 -23.27
C MET A 44 -16.80 -2.40 -23.54
N MET A 45 -15.81 -1.86 -22.82
CA MET A 45 -14.39 -2.06 -23.14
C MET A 45 -13.53 -2.56 -21.97
N THR A 46 -14.02 -3.54 -21.22
CA THR A 46 -13.16 -4.34 -20.35
C THR A 46 -13.11 -5.77 -20.86
N ARG A 47 -11.91 -6.36 -20.89
CA ARG A 47 -11.75 -7.79 -21.18
C ARG A 47 -12.72 -8.60 -20.31
N PRO A 48 -13.39 -9.64 -20.84
CA PRO A 48 -14.23 -10.50 -20.01
C PRO A 48 -13.35 -11.17 -18.96
N LEU A 49 -13.57 -10.82 -17.69
CA LEU A 49 -12.85 -11.33 -16.53
C LEU A 49 -13.89 -11.87 -15.56
N ILE A 50 -13.70 -13.11 -15.11
CA ILE A 50 -14.61 -13.76 -14.15
C ILE A 50 -14.22 -13.30 -12.75
N TYR A 51 -15.15 -12.64 -12.06
CA TYR A 51 -15.02 -12.39 -10.62
C TYR A 51 -15.15 -13.70 -9.86
N HIS A 52 -14.15 -14.02 -9.05
CA HIS A 52 -14.14 -15.21 -8.19
C HIS A 52 -14.34 -14.87 -6.71
N GLY A 53 -14.49 -13.58 -6.34
CA GLY A 53 -14.65 -13.20 -4.94
C GLY A 53 -13.37 -13.24 -4.12
N VAL A 54 -13.50 -12.77 -2.88
CA VAL A 54 -12.42 -12.84 -1.90
C VAL A 54 -12.04 -14.31 -1.71
N TRP A 55 -10.81 -14.67 -2.08
CA TRP A 55 -10.26 -16.03 -1.99
C TRP A 55 -11.05 -17.12 -2.74
N GLY A 56 -11.84 -16.76 -3.76
CA GLY A 56 -12.61 -17.75 -4.54
C GLY A 56 -14.03 -17.99 -4.01
N SER A 57 -14.54 -17.14 -3.12
CA SER A 57 -15.83 -17.35 -2.43
C SER A 57 -17.05 -16.69 -3.08
N ALA A 58 -16.92 -15.97 -4.21
CA ALA A 58 -18.07 -15.25 -4.75
C ALA A 58 -19.08 -16.18 -5.43
N PRO A 59 -20.37 -16.12 -5.04
CA PRO A 59 -21.43 -16.86 -5.73
C PRO A 59 -21.92 -16.15 -7.00
N PHE A 60 -21.69 -14.83 -7.15
CA PHE A 60 -22.17 -14.03 -8.28
C PHE A 60 -21.20 -12.91 -8.68
N GLN A 61 -21.35 -12.38 -9.90
CA GLN A 61 -20.54 -11.27 -10.44
C GLN A 61 -20.98 -9.92 -9.83
N PRO A 62 -20.04 -9.02 -9.47
CA PRO A 62 -20.36 -7.74 -8.86
C PRO A 62 -20.89 -6.79 -9.93
N MET A 63 -22.05 -6.17 -9.68
CA MET A 63 -22.60 -5.11 -10.54
C MET A 63 -22.01 -3.73 -10.26
N TYR A 64 -21.29 -3.56 -9.14
CA TYR A 64 -20.70 -2.29 -8.73
C TYR A 64 -19.25 -2.17 -9.21
N ASN A 65 -18.94 -1.14 -9.98
CA ASN A 65 -17.57 -0.83 -10.36
C ASN A 65 -16.93 0.17 -9.38
N SER A 66 -15.64 0.01 -9.13
CA SER A 66 -14.83 1.02 -8.46
C SER A 66 -14.78 2.29 -9.32
N GLY A 67 -15.16 3.45 -8.77
CA GLY A 67 -15.25 4.71 -9.51
C GLY A 67 -13.94 5.13 -10.20
N THR A 68 -14.07 5.86 -11.31
CA THR A 68 -12.96 6.46 -12.06
C THR A 68 -12.17 7.42 -11.17
N LYS A 69 -10.85 7.22 -11.10
CA LYS A 69 -9.95 8.10 -10.34
C LYS A 69 -9.63 9.33 -11.20
N ASN A 70 -10.14 10.50 -10.83
CA ASN A 70 -9.70 11.76 -11.43
C ASN A 70 -8.30 12.12 -10.91
N LEU A 71 -7.26 11.59 -11.57
CA LEU A 71 -5.86 11.79 -11.17
C LEU A 71 -5.45 13.27 -11.22
N PHE A 72 -5.95 14.02 -12.21
CA PHE A 72 -5.62 15.43 -12.41
C PHE A 72 -6.12 16.34 -11.29
N GLY A 73 -7.29 16.05 -10.72
CA GLY A 73 -7.81 16.78 -9.56
C GLY A 73 -7.14 16.43 -8.22
N ILE A 74 -6.36 15.34 -8.16
CA ILE A 74 -5.66 14.91 -6.94
C ILE A 74 -4.24 15.49 -6.91
N LEU A 75 -3.60 15.63 -8.07
CA LEU A 75 -2.22 16.08 -8.22
C LEU A 75 -1.89 17.38 -7.44
N PRO A 76 -2.61 18.51 -7.62
CA PRO A 76 -2.29 19.75 -6.91
C PRO A 76 -2.42 19.68 -5.39
N ARG A 77 -3.10 18.65 -4.88
CA ARG A 77 -3.37 18.44 -3.44
C ARG A 77 -2.47 17.38 -2.81
N ALA A 78 -1.63 16.73 -3.61
CA ALA A 78 -0.79 15.64 -3.16
C ALA A 78 0.58 16.16 -2.70
N MET A 79 1.09 15.64 -1.57
CA MET A 79 2.41 16.01 -1.04
C MET A 79 3.53 15.81 -2.08
N GLU A 80 3.41 14.75 -2.89
CA GLU A 80 4.43 14.39 -3.87
C GLU A 80 4.55 15.46 -4.97
N TRP A 81 3.46 16.13 -5.31
CA TRP A 81 3.46 17.19 -6.31
C TRP A 81 4.26 18.40 -5.85
N HIS A 82 4.08 18.83 -4.60
CA HIS A 82 4.86 19.93 -4.03
C HIS A 82 6.34 19.57 -3.89
N ALA A 83 6.65 18.34 -3.48
CA ALA A 83 8.03 17.85 -3.42
C ALA A 83 8.69 17.85 -4.81
N ILE A 84 7.96 17.44 -5.86
CA ILE A 84 8.43 17.50 -7.25
C ILE A 84 8.67 18.94 -7.68
N LEU A 85 7.77 19.88 -7.36
CA LEU A 85 7.96 21.29 -7.70
C LEU A 85 9.19 21.90 -7.00
N ILE A 86 9.41 21.59 -5.72
CA ILE A 86 10.62 22.02 -4.99
C ILE A 86 11.88 21.44 -5.63
N LEU A 87 11.85 20.16 -5.98
CA LEU A 87 12.97 19.50 -6.66
C LEU A 87 13.24 20.13 -8.03
N LEU A 88 12.21 20.39 -8.83
CA LEU A 88 12.33 21.05 -10.13
C LEU A 88 12.85 22.49 -9.97
N ALA A 89 12.41 23.22 -8.95
CA ALA A 89 12.93 24.56 -8.65
C ALA A 89 14.43 24.50 -8.29
N PHE A 90 14.84 23.54 -7.47
CA PHE A 90 16.26 23.34 -7.13
C PHE A 90 17.08 22.94 -8.36
N LEU A 91 16.61 21.99 -9.16
CA LEU A 91 17.26 21.58 -10.40
C LEU A 91 17.34 22.72 -11.43
N SER A 92 16.38 23.64 -11.42
CA SER A 92 16.37 24.79 -12.33
C SER A 92 17.55 25.75 -12.13
N ILE A 93 18.17 25.74 -10.95
CA ILE A 93 19.39 26.51 -10.66
C ILE A 93 20.56 26.00 -11.52
N PHE A 94 20.63 24.68 -11.74
CA PHE A 94 21.68 24.04 -12.52
C PHE A 94 21.31 23.89 -14.00
N PHE A 95 20.01 23.77 -14.29
CA PHE A 95 19.49 23.52 -15.63
C PHE A 95 18.36 24.49 -15.98
N PRO A 96 18.66 25.60 -16.68
CA PRO A 96 17.68 26.62 -16.98
C PRO A 96 16.42 26.10 -17.72
N TRP A 97 16.54 25.06 -18.55
CA TRP A 97 15.37 24.47 -19.23
C TRP A 97 14.39 23.79 -18.28
N VAL A 98 14.86 23.29 -17.12
CA VAL A 98 14.00 22.67 -16.09
C VAL A 98 13.10 23.73 -15.44
N PHE A 99 13.50 25.01 -15.48
CA PHE A 99 12.67 26.11 -15.03
C PHE A 99 11.32 26.16 -15.77
N ALA A 100 11.29 25.85 -17.08
CA ALA A 100 10.04 25.81 -17.84
C ALA A 100 9.07 24.75 -17.30
N MET A 101 9.59 23.57 -16.90
CA MET A 101 8.78 22.51 -16.28
C MET A 101 8.27 22.93 -14.90
N PHE A 102 9.13 23.55 -14.09
CA PHE A 102 8.73 24.12 -12.81
C PHE A 102 7.63 25.17 -12.99
N ALA A 103 7.84 26.14 -13.87
CA ALA A 103 6.90 27.23 -14.14
C ALA A 103 5.54 26.71 -14.63
N ALA A 104 5.54 25.70 -15.52
CA ALA A 104 4.32 25.05 -15.97
C ALA A 104 3.57 24.34 -14.82
N GLY A 105 4.28 23.57 -13.99
CA GLY A 105 3.66 22.87 -12.85
C GLY A 105 3.19 23.82 -11.74
N PHE A 106 3.94 24.87 -11.47
CA PHE A 106 3.56 25.91 -10.52
C PHE A 106 2.35 26.70 -11.04
N GLY A 107 2.35 27.07 -12.32
CA GLY A 107 1.23 27.69 -13.01
C GLY A 107 -0.04 26.82 -12.97
N TYR A 108 0.10 25.50 -13.16
CA TYR A 108 -1.01 24.55 -13.01
C TYR A 108 -1.59 24.56 -11.59
N THR A 109 -0.73 24.62 -10.56
CA THR A 109 -1.17 24.66 -9.15
C THR A 109 -1.92 25.94 -8.83
N ILE A 110 -1.43 27.09 -9.29
CA ILE A 110 -2.11 28.38 -9.16
C ILE A 110 -3.43 28.36 -9.93
N GLY A 111 -3.43 27.91 -11.19
CA GLY A 111 -4.62 27.82 -12.02
C GLY A 111 -5.71 26.95 -11.39
N TYR A 112 -5.34 25.81 -10.79
CA TYR A 112 -6.25 24.98 -10.02
C TYR A 112 -6.85 25.72 -8.82
N CYS A 113 -6.04 26.41 -8.02
CA CYS A 113 -6.52 27.18 -6.87
C CYS A 113 -7.48 28.30 -7.30
N VAL A 114 -7.16 29.00 -8.40
CA VAL A 114 -8.02 30.03 -8.98
C VAL A 114 -9.33 29.42 -9.47
N SER A 115 -9.29 28.28 -10.17
CA SER A 115 -10.50 27.57 -10.61
C SER A 115 -11.41 27.23 -9.42
N CYS A 116 -10.85 26.67 -8.33
CA CYS A 116 -11.64 26.39 -7.13
C CYS A 116 -12.26 27.66 -6.51
N GLY A 117 -11.55 28.79 -6.55
CA GLY A 117 -12.09 30.08 -6.14
C GLY A 117 -13.21 30.59 -7.06
N LEU A 118 -13.10 30.38 -8.37
CA LEU A 118 -14.09 30.79 -9.35
C LEU A 118 -15.36 29.92 -9.32
N ASP A 119 -15.19 28.62 -9.09
CA ASP A 119 -16.26 27.61 -9.01
C ASP A 119 -17.02 27.65 -7.68
N ALA A 120 -16.50 28.35 -6.68
CA ALA A 120 -17.15 28.49 -5.39
C ALA A 120 -18.49 29.22 -5.52
N LYS A 121 -19.57 28.55 -5.07
CA LYS A 121 -20.93 29.08 -5.03
C LYS A 121 -21.09 30.05 -3.86
N ILE A 122 -20.53 31.25 -4.02
CA ILE A 122 -20.46 32.29 -2.98
C ILE A 122 -21.79 33.06 -2.88
N ASP A 123 -22.68 32.94 -3.87
CA ASP A 123 -23.89 33.75 -3.98
C ASP A 123 -24.83 33.65 -2.76
N LYS A 124 -24.81 32.52 -2.03
CA LYS A 124 -25.59 32.33 -0.78
C LYS A 124 -24.88 32.81 0.49
N CYS A 125 -23.55 32.84 0.51
CA CYS A 125 -22.76 33.22 1.69
C CYS A 125 -22.61 34.75 1.85
N VAL A 126 -22.87 35.50 0.78
CA VAL A 126 -22.68 36.96 0.69
C VAL A 126 -23.77 37.74 1.45
N ALA A 127 -24.90 37.10 1.76
CA ALA A 127 -26.02 37.74 2.46
C ALA A 127 -25.66 38.27 3.87
N SER A 128 -24.62 37.73 4.52
CA SER A 128 -24.22 38.13 5.88
C SER A 128 -23.44 39.45 5.93
N ASP A 129 -22.95 39.96 4.80
CA ASP A 129 -21.85 40.93 4.80
C ASP A 129 -22.28 42.33 4.29
N GLY A 130 -23.44 42.45 3.61
CA GLY A 130 -23.97 43.71 3.04
C GLY A 130 -24.03 43.71 1.51
N PRO A 131 -24.27 44.87 0.86
CA PRO A 131 -24.53 44.95 -0.58
C PRO A 131 -23.32 44.50 -1.43
N GLN A 132 -23.61 43.90 -2.58
CA GLN A 132 -22.61 43.22 -3.41
C GLN A 132 -21.80 44.22 -4.24
N THR A 133 -20.51 44.39 -3.89
CA THR A 133 -19.53 45.04 -4.76
C THR A 133 -18.64 44.01 -5.43
N LEU A 134 -18.24 44.26 -6.69
CA LEU A 134 -17.34 43.39 -7.46
C LEU A 134 -16.04 43.12 -6.69
N TRP A 135 -15.49 44.15 -6.04
CA TRP A 135 -14.30 44.04 -5.20
C TRP A 135 -14.46 43.01 -4.08
N ARG A 136 -15.58 43.04 -3.35
CA ARG A 136 -15.82 42.11 -2.24
C ARG A 136 -15.95 40.67 -2.74
N ARG A 137 -16.58 40.47 -3.89
CA ARG A 137 -16.69 39.16 -4.55
C ARG A 137 -15.31 38.63 -4.94
N MET A 138 -14.46 39.47 -5.52
CA MET A 138 -13.09 39.09 -5.87
C MET A 138 -12.22 38.82 -4.64
N ARG A 139 -12.37 39.60 -3.56
CA ARG A 139 -11.69 39.36 -2.29
C ARG A 139 -12.02 37.97 -1.71
N TRP A 140 -13.30 37.59 -1.72
CA TRP A 140 -13.73 36.26 -1.25
C TRP A 140 -13.19 35.13 -2.14
N ARG A 141 -13.22 35.30 -3.46
CA ARG A 141 -12.65 34.32 -4.41
C ARG A 141 -11.14 34.16 -4.24
N ALA A 142 -10.42 35.28 -4.09
CA ALA A 142 -8.98 35.28 -3.84
C ALA A 142 -8.65 34.62 -2.49
N LEU A 143 -9.44 34.89 -1.44
CA LEU A 143 -9.31 34.20 -0.16
C LEU A 143 -9.53 32.69 -0.31
N ILE A 144 -10.57 32.26 -1.01
CA ILE A 144 -10.84 30.83 -1.26
C ILE A 144 -9.69 30.19 -2.03
N ALA A 145 -9.17 30.84 -3.08
CA ALA A 145 -8.01 30.35 -3.83
C ALA A 145 -6.78 30.23 -2.92
N TYR A 146 -6.51 31.22 -2.08
CA TYR A 146 -5.41 31.18 -1.10
C TYR A 146 -5.59 30.06 -0.07
N LEU A 147 -6.81 29.80 0.41
CA LEU A 147 -7.09 28.70 1.32
C LEU A 147 -6.90 27.33 0.67
N HIS A 148 -7.21 27.17 -0.63
CA HIS A 148 -6.92 25.94 -1.39
C HIS A 148 -5.42 25.75 -1.61
N PHE A 149 -4.65 26.82 -1.73
CA PHE A 149 -3.18 26.75 -1.77
C PHE A 149 -2.58 26.33 -0.41
N LEU A 150 -3.12 26.88 0.70
CA LEU A 150 -2.67 26.54 2.05
C LEU A 150 -3.10 25.14 2.51
N GLU A 151 -4.24 24.64 2.01
CA GLU A 151 -4.82 23.35 2.41
C GLU A 151 -3.84 22.18 2.36
N PRO A 152 -3.21 21.84 1.21
CA PRO A 152 -2.33 20.68 1.11
C PRO A 152 -1.12 20.82 2.03
N ILE A 153 -0.51 22.01 2.14
CA ILE A 153 0.66 22.25 3.00
C ILE A 153 0.32 21.99 4.47
N ALA A 154 -0.78 22.57 4.95
CA ALA A 154 -1.21 22.41 6.34
C ALA A 154 -1.62 20.96 6.65
N ARG A 155 -2.36 20.34 5.72
CA ARG A 155 -2.84 18.96 5.87
C ARG A 155 -1.68 17.98 5.84
N ASP A 156 -0.74 18.14 4.92
CA ASP A 156 0.45 17.30 4.81
C ASP A 156 1.37 17.47 6.02
N TRP A 157 1.50 18.67 6.57
CA TRP A 157 2.21 18.86 7.85
C TRP A 157 1.56 18.06 8.99
N GLY A 158 0.23 18.05 9.06
CA GLY A 158 -0.53 17.20 9.98
C GLY A 158 -0.29 15.71 9.77
N ARG A 159 -0.27 15.28 8.50
CA ARG A 159 0.04 13.89 8.12
C ARG A 159 1.45 13.53 8.58
N LEU A 160 2.46 14.33 8.27
CA LEU A 160 3.85 14.14 8.70
C LEU A 160 3.97 14.05 10.22
N LYS A 161 3.35 14.97 10.97
CA LYS A 161 3.31 14.95 12.43
C LYS A 161 2.68 13.65 12.98
N GLY A 162 1.69 13.12 12.29
CA GLY A 162 1.04 11.84 12.61
C GLY A 162 1.81 10.58 12.16
N GLY A 163 2.98 10.73 11.55
CA GLY A 163 3.77 9.64 10.97
C GLY A 163 3.32 9.20 9.57
N LEU A 164 2.42 9.99 8.96
CA LEU A 164 1.78 9.97 7.63
C LEU A 164 2.69 9.89 6.38
N THR A 165 3.91 9.32 6.39
CA THR A 165 4.86 9.44 5.26
C THR A 165 4.70 8.35 4.18
N SER A 166 5.08 8.65 2.94
CA SER A 166 5.15 7.68 1.84
C SER A 166 6.34 6.71 1.97
N TRP A 167 7.35 7.05 2.78
CA TRP A 167 8.61 6.31 2.94
C TRP A 167 8.67 5.62 4.31
N ARG A 168 7.75 4.68 4.56
CA ARG A 168 7.74 3.91 5.81
C ARG A 168 8.28 2.52 5.60
N PRO A 169 9.33 2.13 6.35
CA PRO A 169 9.78 0.76 6.31
C PRO A 169 8.75 -0.15 6.97
N VAL A 170 8.66 -1.40 6.51
CA VAL A 170 8.00 -2.47 7.27
C VAL A 170 8.75 -2.70 8.59
N PHE A 171 8.02 -2.73 9.71
CA PHE A 171 8.59 -3.08 11.01
C PHE A 171 9.08 -4.51 10.90
N SER A 172 10.40 -4.71 10.95
CA SER A 172 11.00 -5.99 11.30
C SER A 172 11.39 -5.91 12.77
N GLY A 173 10.51 -6.36 13.66
CA GLY A 173 10.85 -6.51 15.08
C GLY A 173 11.72 -7.73 15.36
N LEU A 174 11.91 -8.62 14.37
CA LEU A 174 12.56 -9.90 14.57
C LEU A 174 13.41 -10.19 13.34
N TRP A 175 14.70 -10.41 13.55
CA TRP A 175 15.57 -11.03 12.57
C TRP A 175 15.04 -12.45 12.35
N ALA A 176 14.48 -12.74 11.18
CA ALA A 176 14.11 -14.12 10.85
C ALA A 176 15.39 -14.90 10.59
N GLU A 177 15.66 -15.93 11.40
CA GLU A 177 16.83 -16.82 11.21
C GLU A 177 16.75 -17.61 9.89
N ARG A 178 15.55 -17.74 9.29
CA ARG A 178 15.32 -18.44 8.03
C ARG A 178 14.70 -17.53 6.98
N ARG A 179 15.42 -17.32 5.88
CA ARG A 179 14.97 -16.65 4.66
C ARG A 179 14.76 -17.68 3.55
N ALA A 180 13.62 -17.58 2.86
CA ALA A 180 13.25 -18.52 1.80
C ALA A 180 13.82 -18.11 0.42
N SER A 181 14.18 -16.84 0.23
CA SER A 181 14.87 -16.37 -0.97
C SER A 181 16.31 -16.85 -1.07
N GLU A 182 16.75 -17.17 -2.28
CA GLU A 182 18.16 -17.40 -2.62
C GLU A 182 19.00 -16.15 -2.36
N TRP A 183 20.29 -16.32 -2.02
CA TRP A 183 21.18 -15.21 -1.66
C TRP A 183 21.25 -14.12 -2.76
N TRP A 184 21.26 -14.51 -4.03
CA TRP A 184 21.29 -13.58 -5.16
C TRP A 184 19.98 -12.80 -5.32
N GLN A 185 18.83 -13.39 -4.97
CA GLN A 185 17.55 -12.68 -4.98
C GLN A 185 17.44 -11.63 -3.87
N ARG A 186 18.29 -11.74 -2.83
CA ARG A 186 18.34 -10.79 -1.72
C ARG A 186 19.13 -9.52 -2.05
N ILE A 187 19.88 -9.52 -3.15
CA ILE A 187 20.73 -8.39 -3.56
C ILE A 187 20.20 -7.67 -4.82
N HIS A 188 19.18 -8.23 -5.48
CA HIS A 188 18.55 -7.58 -6.64
C HIS A 188 17.25 -6.84 -6.24
N PRO A 189 17.04 -5.58 -6.70
CA PRO A 189 15.86 -4.80 -6.38
C PRO A 189 14.66 -5.15 -7.27
N PHE A 190 14.80 -6.09 -8.20
CA PHE A 190 13.75 -6.41 -9.16
C PHE A 190 12.66 -7.30 -8.54
N ARG A 191 11.64 -7.61 -9.35
CA ARG A 191 10.58 -8.52 -8.95
C ARG A 191 11.18 -9.87 -8.57
N ARG A 192 10.95 -10.28 -7.33
CA ARG A 192 11.35 -11.59 -6.79
C ARG A 192 10.13 -12.44 -6.50
N SER A 193 10.28 -13.76 -6.64
CA SER A 193 9.23 -14.73 -6.37
C SER A 193 9.77 -15.75 -5.39
N VAL A 194 9.23 -15.71 -4.18
CA VAL A 194 9.60 -16.61 -3.09
C VAL A 194 8.52 -17.67 -2.98
N ARG A 195 8.89 -18.94 -2.90
CA ARG A 195 7.95 -20.07 -2.77
C ARG A 195 8.34 -20.91 -1.56
N TRP A 196 7.34 -21.34 -0.81
CA TRP A 196 7.54 -22.30 0.27
C TRP A 196 6.30 -23.15 0.47
N THR A 197 6.50 -24.28 1.12
CA THR A 197 5.49 -25.30 1.34
C THR A 197 5.32 -25.52 2.84
N ILE A 198 4.07 -25.52 3.30
CA ILE A 198 3.71 -25.96 4.64
C ILE A 198 3.29 -27.42 4.52
N PRO A 199 4.00 -28.36 5.18
CA PRO A 199 3.74 -29.79 5.07
C PRO A 199 2.30 -30.14 5.50
N GLY A 200 1.68 -31.06 4.76
CA GLY A 200 0.24 -31.32 4.83
C GLY A 200 -0.20 -32.26 5.94
N THR A 201 0.39 -32.16 7.12
CA THR A 201 0.03 -32.95 8.31
C THR A 201 -1.32 -32.54 8.89
N MET A 202 -1.80 -31.33 8.56
CA MET A 202 -2.99 -30.73 9.17
C MET A 202 -4.16 -30.56 8.18
N ALA A 203 -5.38 -30.49 8.71
CA ALA A 203 -6.56 -30.05 7.98
C ALA A 203 -6.51 -28.52 7.96
N LEU A 204 -6.14 -27.96 6.81
CA LEU A 204 -6.00 -26.52 6.62
C LEU A 204 -7.10 -25.99 5.71
N GLU A 205 -7.89 -25.06 6.22
CA GLU A 205 -8.82 -24.28 5.41
C GLU A 205 -8.16 -22.98 4.96
N LYS A 206 -8.18 -22.74 3.64
CA LYS A 206 -7.57 -21.54 3.03
C LYS A 206 -8.12 -20.25 3.64
N GLY A 207 -9.44 -20.16 3.80
CA GLY A 207 -10.10 -18.95 4.34
C GLY A 207 -9.67 -18.64 5.77
N ALA A 208 -9.74 -19.62 6.67
CA ALA A 208 -9.35 -19.44 8.07
C ALA A 208 -7.87 -19.05 8.22
N PHE A 209 -7.00 -19.66 7.42
CA PHE A 209 -5.57 -19.35 7.41
C PHE A 209 -5.32 -17.90 6.93
N LEU A 210 -5.89 -17.51 5.79
CA LEU A 210 -5.68 -16.18 5.22
C LEU A 210 -6.28 -15.07 6.09
N ASP A 211 -7.40 -15.33 6.75
CA ASP A 211 -8.03 -14.40 7.69
C ASP A 211 -7.19 -14.19 8.96
N ARG A 212 -6.61 -15.25 9.53
CA ARG A 212 -5.64 -15.13 10.64
C ARG A 212 -4.37 -14.40 10.21
N LEU A 213 -3.84 -14.72 9.03
CA LEU A 213 -2.67 -14.06 8.47
C LEU A 213 -2.93 -12.57 8.23
N LEU A 214 -4.10 -12.22 7.69
CA LEU A 214 -4.57 -10.85 7.53
C LEU A 214 -4.55 -10.10 8.87
N ARG A 215 -5.12 -10.68 9.93
CA ARG A 215 -5.11 -10.07 11.27
C ARG A 215 -3.70 -9.88 11.80
N LYS A 216 -2.83 -10.90 11.71
CA LYS A 216 -1.45 -10.81 12.18
C LYS A 216 -0.63 -9.77 11.44
N LEU A 217 -0.77 -9.68 10.12
CA LEU A 217 -0.06 -8.70 9.30
C LEU A 217 -0.61 -7.27 9.44
N THR A 218 -1.89 -7.11 9.83
CA THR A 218 -2.48 -5.79 10.08
C THR A 218 -2.01 -5.19 11.42
N ARG A 219 -1.80 -6.02 12.46
CA ARG A 219 -1.30 -5.59 13.79
C ARG A 219 -0.02 -4.74 13.77
N PRO A 220 1.04 -5.08 13.00
CA PRO A 220 2.23 -4.24 12.88
C PRO A 220 2.04 -2.98 12.04
N GLY A 221 0.81 -2.62 11.64
CA GLY A 221 0.50 -1.42 10.87
C GLY A 221 0.80 -1.56 9.37
N CYS A 222 0.87 -2.78 8.85
CA CYS A 222 0.95 -2.98 7.40
C CYS A 222 -0.45 -2.90 6.78
N ALA A 223 -0.54 -2.23 5.63
CA ALA A 223 -1.69 -2.24 4.75
C ALA A 223 -1.81 -3.59 4.05
N VAL A 224 -2.64 -4.46 4.61
CA VAL A 224 -3.03 -5.71 3.97
C VAL A 224 -4.38 -5.50 3.30
N SER A 225 -4.47 -5.85 2.02
CA SER A 225 -5.73 -5.88 1.28
C SER A 225 -5.98 -7.27 0.74
N CYS A 226 -7.23 -7.71 0.81
CA CYS A 226 -7.67 -8.92 0.12
C CYS A 226 -7.92 -8.60 -1.36
N ASN A 227 -7.89 -9.63 -2.18
CA ASN A 227 -8.33 -9.50 -3.56
C ASN A 227 -9.77 -9.01 -3.63
N THR A 228 -10.03 -7.99 -4.44
CA THR A 228 -11.34 -7.33 -4.51
C THR A 228 -12.09 -7.60 -5.81
N LEU A 229 -11.42 -8.08 -6.86
CA LEU A 229 -11.99 -8.11 -8.22
C LEU A 229 -11.46 -9.33 -9.01
N PHE A 230 -10.42 -9.14 -9.82
CA PHE A 230 -9.98 -10.11 -10.84
C PHE A 230 -8.50 -10.47 -10.73
N ASP A 231 -7.86 -10.02 -9.65
CA ASP A 231 -6.43 -10.19 -9.49
C ASP A 231 -6.09 -11.68 -9.24
N ASP A 232 -4.87 -12.10 -9.55
CA ASP A 232 -4.43 -13.49 -9.38
C ASP A 232 -3.74 -13.75 -8.03
N TRP A 233 -3.88 -12.83 -7.08
CA TRP A 233 -3.28 -12.89 -5.74
C TRP A 233 -4.35 -12.94 -4.66
N ASP A 234 -4.05 -13.52 -3.51
CA ASP A 234 -4.99 -13.68 -2.39
C ASP A 234 -4.91 -12.50 -1.41
N LEU A 235 -3.69 -12.15 -0.99
CA LEU A 235 -3.39 -11.02 -0.12
C LEU A 235 -2.34 -10.13 -0.76
N LYS A 236 -2.52 -8.81 -0.61
CA LYS A 236 -1.56 -7.80 -1.02
C LYS A 236 -1.14 -7.02 0.20
N LEU A 237 0.15 -7.10 0.53
CA LEU A 237 0.79 -6.44 1.65
C LEU A 237 1.57 -5.22 1.16
N ARG A 238 1.41 -4.11 1.87
CA ARG A 238 2.13 -2.86 1.66
C ARG A 238 2.33 -2.17 2.99
N ARG A 239 3.36 -1.34 3.12
CA ARG A 239 3.44 -0.38 4.22
C ARG A 239 3.92 1.00 3.78
N GLY A 240 4.96 1.07 2.97
CA GLY A 240 5.40 2.29 2.29
C GLY A 240 5.18 2.26 0.78
N ALA A 241 5.82 3.19 0.09
CA ALA A 241 5.89 3.29 -1.36
C ALA A 241 7.02 2.46 -1.97
N LEU A 242 7.99 2.01 -1.17
CA LEU A 242 9.20 1.33 -1.66
C LEU A 242 8.93 -0.07 -2.18
N GLY A 243 8.05 -0.85 -1.54
CA GLY A 243 7.78 -2.24 -1.91
C GLY A 243 6.32 -2.64 -1.77
N THR A 244 5.90 -3.62 -2.56
CA THR A 244 4.60 -4.29 -2.45
C THR A 244 4.83 -5.79 -2.57
N ALA A 245 4.13 -6.57 -1.75
CA ALA A 245 4.14 -8.02 -1.79
C ALA A 245 2.75 -8.56 -2.13
N TRP A 246 2.70 -9.55 -3.01
CA TRP A 246 1.49 -10.26 -3.42
C TRP A 246 1.65 -11.72 -3.03
N LEU A 247 0.82 -12.17 -2.10
CA LEU A 247 0.76 -13.55 -1.63
C LEU A 247 -0.30 -14.32 -2.41
N ARG A 248 0.06 -15.52 -2.84
CA ARG A 248 -0.81 -16.56 -3.41
C ARG A 248 -0.72 -17.79 -2.54
N MET A 249 -1.86 -18.43 -2.30
CA MET A 249 -1.96 -19.65 -1.52
C MET A 249 -2.83 -20.67 -2.25
N VAL A 250 -2.28 -21.89 -2.37
CA VAL A 250 -2.99 -23.07 -2.87
C VAL A 250 -2.99 -24.13 -1.78
N VAL A 251 -4.13 -24.78 -1.60
CA VAL A 251 -4.28 -25.91 -0.67
C VAL A 251 -4.58 -27.16 -1.48
N GLU A 252 -3.70 -28.16 -1.38
CA GLU A 252 -3.81 -29.45 -2.05
C GLU A 252 -4.36 -30.50 -1.08
N HIS A 253 -5.39 -31.23 -1.52
CA HIS A 253 -6.03 -32.27 -0.74
C HIS A 253 -5.33 -33.62 -0.97
N HIS A 254 -4.67 -34.16 0.05
CA HIS A 254 -3.94 -35.44 -0.04
C HIS A 254 -4.71 -36.63 0.56
N GLY A 255 -6.04 -36.55 0.61
CA GLY A 255 -6.90 -37.56 1.23
C GLY A 255 -7.02 -37.41 2.76
N GLY A 256 -8.17 -37.83 3.30
CA GLY A 256 -8.50 -37.67 4.72
C GLY A 256 -8.36 -36.21 5.19
N PRO A 257 -7.85 -35.96 6.41
CA PRO A 257 -7.64 -34.62 6.94
C PRO A 257 -6.33 -33.95 6.47
N LYS A 258 -5.53 -34.59 5.60
CA LYS A 258 -4.22 -34.06 5.18
C LYS A 258 -4.41 -33.00 4.09
N ARG A 259 -3.88 -31.80 4.32
CA ARG A 259 -3.93 -30.65 3.40
C ARG A 259 -2.55 -30.02 3.27
N LEU A 260 -1.91 -30.13 2.11
CA LEU A 260 -0.63 -29.47 1.84
C LEU A 260 -0.90 -28.02 1.40
N ALA A 261 -0.22 -27.05 2.01
CA ALA A 261 -0.36 -25.65 1.60
C ALA A 261 0.89 -25.18 0.87
N ARG A 262 0.72 -24.62 -0.33
CA ARG A 262 1.79 -24.00 -1.11
C ARG A 262 1.56 -22.50 -1.13
N LEU A 263 2.57 -21.75 -0.74
CA LEU A 263 2.54 -20.29 -0.77
C LEU A 263 3.57 -19.77 -1.76
N SER A 264 3.18 -18.74 -2.50
CA SER A 264 4.07 -17.98 -3.37
C SER A 264 3.90 -16.50 -3.08
N VAL A 265 5.00 -15.80 -2.88
CA VAL A 265 5.02 -14.35 -2.71
C VAL A 265 5.83 -13.70 -3.81
N GLY A 266 5.15 -12.88 -4.62
CA GLY A 266 5.81 -11.92 -5.49
C GLY A 266 6.11 -10.65 -4.71
N ILE A 267 7.36 -10.20 -4.68
CA ILE A 267 7.73 -8.92 -4.06
C ILE A 267 8.35 -8.07 -5.16
N ALA A 268 7.85 -6.84 -5.33
CA ALA A 268 8.44 -5.90 -6.27
C ALA A 268 8.39 -4.47 -5.73
N PRO A 269 9.35 -3.62 -6.11
CA PRO A 269 9.22 -2.19 -5.99
C PRO A 269 7.96 -1.69 -6.66
N SER A 270 7.44 -0.58 -6.14
CA SER A 270 6.30 0.06 -6.78
C SER A 270 6.73 0.72 -8.10
N ARG A 271 5.83 0.75 -9.10
CA ARG A 271 6.07 1.42 -10.40
C ARG A 271 6.76 2.80 -10.33
N PRO A 272 6.37 3.76 -9.48
CA PRO A 272 7.06 5.05 -9.38
C PRO A 272 8.53 4.93 -8.97
N VAL A 273 8.91 3.91 -8.19
CA VAL A 273 10.31 3.70 -7.79
C VAL A 273 11.20 3.43 -9.00
N TYR A 274 10.72 2.65 -9.98
CA TYR A 274 11.45 2.45 -11.24
C TYR A 274 11.63 3.73 -12.03
N TRP A 275 10.62 4.61 -12.06
CA TRP A 275 10.75 5.93 -12.70
C TRP A 275 11.78 6.80 -11.99
N VAL A 276 11.79 6.82 -10.65
CA VAL A 276 12.80 7.55 -9.87
C VAL A 276 14.21 7.05 -10.20
N TYR A 277 14.43 5.73 -10.21
CA TYR A 277 15.73 5.17 -10.62
C TYR A 277 16.13 5.58 -12.02
N GLY A 278 15.22 5.48 -12.99
CA GLY A 278 15.47 5.89 -14.37
C GLY A 278 15.84 7.37 -14.47
N THR A 279 15.13 8.25 -13.75
CA THR A 279 15.43 9.69 -13.76
C THR A 279 16.76 10.02 -13.09
N VAL A 280 17.09 9.41 -11.96
CA VAL A 280 18.38 9.65 -11.27
C VAL A 280 19.53 9.13 -12.12
N ALA A 281 19.39 7.96 -12.74
CA ALA A 281 20.39 7.40 -13.64
C ALA A 281 20.59 8.28 -14.89
N ALA A 282 19.50 8.74 -15.52
CA ALA A 282 19.58 9.64 -16.67
C ALA A 282 20.25 10.97 -16.31
N LEU A 283 19.89 11.57 -15.16
CA LEU A 283 20.53 12.79 -14.68
C LEU A 283 22.02 12.60 -14.39
N ALA A 284 22.42 11.48 -13.81
CA ALA A 284 23.83 11.17 -13.58
C ALA A 284 24.63 11.14 -14.89
N LEU A 285 24.11 10.48 -15.93
CA LEU A 285 24.74 10.41 -17.25
C LEU A 285 24.83 11.77 -17.94
N VAL A 286 23.76 12.59 -17.83
CA VAL A 286 23.77 13.95 -18.37
C VAL A 286 24.84 14.80 -17.67
N MET A 287 24.95 14.72 -16.34
CA MET A 287 25.96 15.47 -15.58
C MET A 287 27.39 15.10 -15.97
N GLU A 288 27.64 13.81 -16.20
CA GLU A 288 28.93 13.32 -16.67
C GLU A 288 29.29 13.90 -18.05
N GLN A 289 28.32 13.90 -18.99
CA GLN A 289 28.51 14.44 -20.33
C GLN A 289 28.87 15.94 -20.35
N PHE A 290 28.37 16.71 -19.38
CA PHE A 290 28.68 18.14 -19.23
C PHE A 290 29.92 18.41 -18.34
N GLY A 291 30.71 17.39 -18.00
CA GLY A 291 31.97 17.52 -17.26
C GLY A 291 31.81 17.70 -15.74
N GLY A 292 30.60 17.53 -15.20
CA GLY A 292 30.30 17.67 -13.78
C GLY A 292 30.56 16.38 -12.99
N ILE A 293 31.83 16.08 -12.67
CA ILE A 293 32.20 14.86 -11.93
C ILE A 293 31.54 14.81 -10.54
N MET A 294 31.57 15.92 -9.80
CA MET A 294 30.99 16.01 -8.45
C MET A 294 29.46 15.80 -8.43
N PRO A 295 28.64 16.49 -9.26
CA PRO A 295 27.20 16.24 -9.30
C PRO A 295 26.86 14.84 -9.84
N ALA A 296 27.63 14.29 -10.78
CA ALA A 296 27.45 12.91 -11.25
C ALA A 296 27.69 11.90 -10.10
N ALA A 297 28.78 12.07 -9.33
CA ALA A 297 29.08 11.23 -8.17
C ALA A 297 28.00 11.35 -7.08
N ALA A 298 27.48 12.54 -6.83
CA ALA A 298 26.37 12.74 -5.90
C ALA A 298 25.09 12.02 -6.35
N MET A 299 24.74 12.08 -7.63
CA MET A 299 23.59 11.35 -8.18
C MET A 299 23.79 9.83 -8.13
N ALA A 300 24.99 9.34 -8.41
CA ALA A 300 25.33 7.93 -8.27
C ALA A 300 25.22 7.45 -6.81
N MET A 301 25.63 8.27 -5.84
CA MET A 301 25.45 7.98 -4.41
C MET A 301 23.96 7.93 -4.03
N VAL A 302 23.15 8.88 -4.50
CA VAL A 302 21.69 8.87 -4.28
C VAL A 302 21.07 7.61 -4.88
N PHE A 303 21.48 7.22 -6.10
CA PHE A 303 21.02 6.00 -6.74
C PHE A 303 21.35 4.77 -5.88
N ALA A 304 22.60 4.65 -5.40
CA ALA A 304 23.04 3.54 -4.55
C ALA A 304 22.25 3.48 -3.23
N VAL A 305 22.01 4.63 -2.58
CA VAL A 305 21.19 4.70 -1.36
C VAL A 305 19.77 4.24 -1.62
N LEU A 306 19.13 4.73 -2.69
CA LEU A 306 17.78 4.30 -3.06
C LEU A 306 17.76 2.81 -3.38
N TRP A 307 18.77 2.30 -4.08
CA TRP A 307 18.91 0.88 -4.44
C TRP A 307 18.97 0.00 -3.19
N MET A 308 19.82 0.38 -2.23
CA MET A 308 19.92 -0.29 -0.93
C MET A 308 18.61 -0.19 -0.13
N ALA A 309 17.93 0.95 -0.16
CA ALA A 309 16.64 1.13 0.51
C ALA A 309 15.55 0.19 -0.05
N ALA A 310 15.48 0.01 -1.38
CA ALA A 310 14.53 -0.92 -1.99
C ALA A 310 14.83 -2.38 -1.65
N ILE A 311 16.11 -2.77 -1.64
CA ILE A 311 16.55 -4.12 -1.27
C ILE A 311 16.22 -4.41 0.20
N THR A 312 16.59 -3.50 1.09
CA THR A 312 16.35 -3.66 2.54
C THR A 312 14.86 -3.74 2.85
N GLU A 313 14.04 -2.92 2.19
CA GLU A 313 12.59 -2.97 2.35
C GLU A 313 11.98 -4.26 1.78
N ALA A 314 12.46 -4.72 0.62
CA ALA A 314 12.06 -6.00 0.08
C ALA A 314 12.34 -7.09 1.12
N ASN A 315 13.58 -7.21 1.60
CA ASN A 315 13.98 -8.21 2.60
C ASN A 315 13.11 -8.14 3.87
N ARG A 316 12.82 -6.95 4.40
CA ARG A 316 11.91 -6.77 5.54
C ARG A 316 10.48 -7.26 5.25
N LEU A 317 9.96 -7.04 4.04
CA LEU A 317 8.64 -7.55 3.64
C LEU A 317 8.61 -9.07 3.66
N GLU A 318 9.62 -9.74 3.11
CA GLU A 318 9.70 -11.21 3.15
C GLU A 318 9.81 -11.73 4.58
N ASP A 319 10.73 -11.18 5.38
CA ASP A 319 10.93 -11.59 6.77
C ASP A 319 9.61 -11.46 7.56
N SER A 320 8.87 -10.36 7.37
CA SER A 320 7.58 -10.15 8.03
C SER A 320 6.49 -11.15 7.62
N ILE A 321 6.43 -11.53 6.33
CA ILE A 321 5.45 -12.50 5.84
C ILE A 321 5.82 -13.90 6.32
N MET A 322 7.10 -14.26 6.28
CA MET A 322 7.59 -15.56 6.70
C MET A 322 7.31 -15.82 8.18
N VAL A 323 7.63 -14.84 9.05
CA VAL A 323 7.34 -14.92 10.49
C VAL A 323 5.84 -15.04 10.72
N ALA A 324 5.03 -14.18 10.08
CA ALA A 324 3.58 -14.24 10.26
C ALA A 324 2.98 -15.57 9.79
N VAL A 325 3.44 -16.11 8.66
CA VAL A 325 2.98 -17.41 8.14
C VAL A 325 3.39 -18.56 9.05
N ALA A 326 4.64 -18.59 9.52
CA ALA A 326 5.12 -19.60 10.45
C ALA A 326 4.35 -19.57 11.78
N ASP A 327 4.03 -18.38 12.28
CA ASP A 327 3.22 -18.21 13.49
C ASP A 327 1.79 -18.71 13.30
N VAL A 328 1.12 -18.36 12.20
CA VAL A 328 -0.25 -18.86 11.94
C VAL A 328 -0.25 -20.38 11.79
N ALA A 329 0.75 -20.95 11.11
CA ALA A 329 0.86 -22.40 10.96
C ALA A 329 1.03 -23.10 12.33
N ARG A 330 1.93 -22.59 13.19
CA ARG A 330 2.15 -23.13 14.54
C ARG A 330 0.91 -23.02 15.43
N GLU A 331 0.19 -21.89 15.38
CA GLU A 331 -1.05 -21.70 16.15
C GLU A 331 -2.14 -22.69 15.75
N LEU A 332 -2.31 -22.93 14.44
CA LEU A 332 -3.28 -23.89 13.93
C LEU A 332 -2.92 -25.34 14.28
N GLU A 333 -1.63 -25.69 14.28
CA GLU A 333 -1.15 -27.00 14.75
C GLU A 333 -1.42 -27.18 16.25
N ALA A 334 -1.15 -26.15 17.07
CA ALA A 334 -1.34 -26.20 18.52
C ALA A 334 -2.82 -26.28 18.93
N GLU A 335 -3.70 -25.52 18.29
CA GLU A 335 -5.15 -25.62 18.54
C GLU A 335 -5.67 -27.02 18.23
N ARG A 336 -5.12 -27.67 17.21
CA ARG A 336 -5.54 -29.01 16.83
C ARG A 336 -4.97 -30.09 17.74
N SER A 337 -3.73 -29.97 18.21
CA SER A 337 -3.19 -30.92 19.19
C SER A 337 -4.02 -30.89 20.47
N LEU A 338 -4.45 -29.69 20.91
CA LEU A 338 -5.38 -29.51 22.02
C LEU A 338 -6.76 -30.12 21.71
N ALA A 339 -7.34 -29.85 20.54
CA ALA A 339 -8.64 -30.42 20.15
C ALA A 339 -8.61 -31.96 20.02
N SER A 340 -7.49 -32.53 19.55
CA SER A 340 -7.28 -33.98 19.46
C SER A 340 -7.12 -34.62 20.84
N ALA A 341 -6.46 -33.93 21.79
CA ALA A 341 -6.32 -34.39 23.16
C ALA A 341 -7.64 -34.30 23.96
N ALA A 342 -8.50 -33.34 23.62
CA ALA A 342 -9.79 -33.13 24.27
C ALA A 342 -10.94 -33.99 23.70
N SER A 343 -10.73 -34.66 22.55
CA SER A 343 -11.75 -35.50 21.94
C SER A 343 -11.83 -36.86 22.67
N PRO A 344 -13.02 -37.33 23.07
CA PRO A 344 -13.19 -38.57 23.83
C PRO A 344 -12.64 -39.81 23.10
N VAL A 345 -12.64 -39.79 21.76
CA VAL A 345 -12.08 -40.86 20.91
C VAL A 345 -10.54 -40.94 21.03
N GLY A 346 -9.86 -39.83 21.29
CA GLY A 346 -8.40 -39.80 21.47
C GLY A 346 -7.96 -40.37 22.82
N GLN A 347 -8.76 -40.17 23.86
CA GLN A 347 -8.56 -40.80 25.17
C GLN A 347 -8.74 -42.32 25.10
N ASP A 348 -9.79 -42.79 24.39
CA ASP A 348 -10.04 -44.23 24.21
C ASP A 348 -8.91 -44.96 23.47
N ILE A 349 -8.31 -44.34 22.45
CA ILE A 349 -7.18 -44.93 21.72
C ILE A 349 -5.90 -44.93 22.57
N GLY A 350 -5.70 -43.90 23.39
CA GLY A 350 -4.59 -43.81 24.35
C GLY A 350 -4.68 -44.89 25.44
N GLU A 351 -5.87 -45.08 26.00
CA GLU A 351 -6.15 -46.13 26.99
C GLU A 351 -6.07 -47.53 26.37
N ALA A 352 -6.60 -47.75 25.17
CA ALA A 352 -6.50 -49.03 24.47
C ALA A 352 -5.04 -49.43 24.21
N ARG A 353 -4.21 -48.48 23.79
CA ARG A 353 -2.78 -48.71 23.53
C ARG A 353 -1.96 -48.89 24.81
N ALA A 354 -2.39 -48.29 25.92
CA ALA A 354 -1.81 -48.51 27.24
C ALA A 354 -2.18 -49.91 27.79
N ARG A 355 -3.43 -50.35 27.58
CA ARG A 355 -3.88 -51.72 27.93
C ARG A 355 -3.17 -52.80 27.10
N GLU A 356 -2.98 -52.57 25.80
CA GLU A 356 -2.25 -53.48 24.91
C GLU A 356 -0.76 -53.62 25.31
N LYS A 357 -0.11 -52.52 25.72
CA LYS A 357 1.25 -52.56 26.26
C LYS A 357 1.33 -53.25 27.62
N ALA A 358 0.31 -53.12 28.48
CA ALA A 358 0.26 -53.79 29.77
C ALA A 358 0.06 -55.32 29.60
N SER A 359 -0.71 -55.77 28.61
CA SER A 359 -0.91 -57.19 28.30
C SER A 359 0.28 -57.89 27.64
N LEU A 360 1.27 -57.14 27.14
CA LEU A 360 2.50 -57.68 26.55
C LEU A 360 3.63 -57.85 27.58
N VAL A 361 3.44 -57.41 28.82
CA VAL A 361 4.44 -57.46 29.91
C VAL A 361 4.07 -58.51 30.99
N THR A 362 2.88 -59.10 30.90
CA THR A 362 2.48 -60.33 31.60
C THR A 362 2.58 -61.52 30.66
#